data_AF-T1H457-F1
#
_entry.id   AF-T1H457-F1
#
_cell.length_a   1.000
_cell.length_b   1.000
_cell.length_c   1.000
_cell.angle_alpha   90.00
_cell.angle_beta   90.00
_cell.angle_gamma   90.00
#
_symmetry.space_group_name_H-M   'P 1'
#
loop_
_entity.id
_entity.type
_entity.pdbx_description
1 polymer ?
#
loop_
_entity_poly.entity_id
_entity_poly.type
_entity_poly.pdbx_seq_one_letter_code
_entity_poly.pdbx_strand_id
1 'polypeptide(L)'
;MTRAQNCSIIATCFAPNWTCIETHSERAPENEWLDILPHPVFHPDGDSFLVQASIQESGTEHFTHIKHVTITQQRISVISHGRYESTQ
;
A
#
# COMPACT_ATOMS: atom_id res chain seq x y z
N MET A 1 3.21 -7.89 -7.43
CA MET A 1 1.98 -8.63 -7.07
C MET A 1 2.18 -10.12 -7.32
N THR A 2 1.75 -10.97 -6.40
CA THR A 2 1.84 -12.44 -6.53
C THR A 2 0.85 -12.96 -7.58
N ARG A 3 1.08 -14.18 -8.10
CA ARG A 3 0.17 -14.83 -9.07
C ARG A 3 -1.26 -14.99 -8.54
N ALA A 4 -1.41 -15.26 -7.24
CA ALA A 4 -2.72 -15.35 -6.60
C ALA A 4 -3.39 -13.99 -6.37
N GLN A 5 -2.71 -12.89 -6.69
CA GLN A 5 -3.17 -11.51 -6.52
C GLN A 5 -3.60 -11.16 -5.10
N ASN A 6 -3.11 -11.90 -4.10
CA ASN A 6 -3.43 -11.69 -2.69
C ASN A 6 -2.29 -10.98 -1.92
N CYS A 7 -1.22 -10.59 -2.62
CA CYS A 7 -0.08 -9.89 -2.02
C CYS A 7 0.58 -8.96 -3.05
N SER A 8 0.78 -7.70 -2.67
CA SER A 8 1.56 -6.72 -3.42
C SER A 8 2.76 -6.28 -2.61
N ILE A 9 3.91 -6.16 -3.28
CA ILE A 9 5.18 -5.78 -2.68
C ILE A 9 5.65 -4.50 -3.38
N ILE A 10 5.95 -3.49 -2.59
CA ILE A 10 6.62 -2.26 -3.01
C ILE A 10 8.09 -2.43 -2.64
N ALA A 11 8.97 -2.27 -3.61
CA ALA A 11 10.41 -2.43 -3.43
C ALA A 11 11.16 -1.27 -4.09
N THR A 12 12.24 -0.84 -3.44
CA THR A 12 13.13 0.19 -3.97
C THR A 12 14.39 -0.49 -4.52
N CYS A 13 14.73 -0.20 -5.77
CA CYS A 13 15.86 -0.80 -6.46
C CYS A 13 17.01 0.22 -6.60
N PHE A 14 18.22 -0.21 -6.24
CA PHE A 14 19.39 0.66 -6.19
C PHE A 14 20.39 0.32 -7.31
N ALA A 15 20.75 1.33 -8.11
CA ALA A 15 21.82 1.23 -9.10
C ALA A 15 23.20 1.11 -8.41
N PRO A 16 24.23 0.54 -9.07
CA PRO A 16 24.23 0.01 -10.45
C PRO A 16 23.75 -1.44 -10.58
N ASN A 17 23.76 -2.21 -9.48
CA ASN A 17 23.44 -3.64 -9.51
C ASN A 17 21.92 -3.93 -9.55
N TRP A 18 21.08 -2.88 -9.43
CA TRP A 18 19.62 -2.98 -9.37
C TRP A 18 19.13 -3.94 -8.29
N THR A 19 19.83 -3.94 -7.15
CA THR A 19 19.41 -4.71 -5.99
C THR A 19 18.15 -4.07 -5.42
N CYS A 20 17.05 -4.83 -5.42
CA CYS A 20 15.76 -4.39 -4.91
C CYS A 20 15.58 -4.85 -3.46
N ILE A 21 15.21 -3.91 -2.60
CA ILE A 21 14.90 -4.15 -1.19
C ILE A 21 13.41 -3.90 -1.00
N GLU A 22 12.71 -4.86 -0.39
CA GLU A 22 11.29 -4.69 -0.01
C GLU A 22 11.17 -3.55 1.00
N THR A 23 10.33 -2.57 0.69
CA THR A 23 10.05 -1.41 1.55
C THR A 23 8.68 -1.51 2.20
N HIS A 24 7.72 -2.15 1.54
CA HIS A 24 6.37 -2.36 2.08
C HIS A 24 5.68 -3.54 1.38
N SER A 25 4.76 -4.21 2.08
CA SER A 25 3.87 -5.18 1.47
C SER A 25 2.44 -5.07 1.99
N GLU A 26 1.50 -5.26 1.08
CA GLU A 26 0.06 -5.32 1.36
C GLU A 26 -0.43 -6.73 1.06
N ARG A 27 -1.29 -7.26 1.93
CA ARG A 27 -1.82 -8.62 1.80
C ARG A 27 -3.34 -8.58 1.95
N ALA A 28 -4.02 -9.32 1.10
CA ALA A 28 -5.46 -9.51 1.21
C ALA A 28 -5.78 -10.42 2.42
N PRO A 29 -6.99 -10.31 2.97
CA PRO A 29 -7.55 -11.31 3.86
C PRO A 29 -7.57 -12.72 3.23
N GLU A 30 -7.81 -13.73 4.07
CA GLU A 30 -7.84 -15.12 3.61
C GLU A 30 -8.95 -15.33 2.57
N ASN A 31 -8.63 -16.05 1.48
CA ASN A 31 -9.51 -16.31 0.35
C ASN A 31 -10.01 -15.06 -0.41
N GLU A 32 -9.34 -13.92 -0.22
CA GLU A 32 -9.64 -12.67 -0.92
C GLU A 32 -8.48 -12.24 -1.83
N TRP A 33 -8.82 -11.33 -2.74
CA TRP A 33 -7.88 -10.76 -3.69
C TRP A 33 -7.55 -9.35 -3.20
N LEU A 34 -6.34 -8.88 -3.47
CA LEU A 34 -5.91 -7.56 -3.04
C LEU A 34 -6.36 -6.54 -4.08
N ASP A 35 -7.28 -5.65 -3.69
CA ASP A 35 -7.64 -4.49 -4.50
C ASP A 35 -6.75 -3.31 -4.11
N ILE A 36 -5.68 -3.11 -4.89
CA ILE A 36 -4.66 -2.08 -4.67
C ILE A 36 -4.33 -1.37 -5.98
N LEU A 37 -5.10 -0.32 -6.27
CA LEU A 37 -4.92 0.54 -7.43
C LEU A 37 -5.20 1.99 -7.01
N PRO A 38 -4.51 3.00 -7.58
CA PRO A 38 -3.42 2.90 -8.55
C PRO A 38 -2.04 2.70 -7.88
N HIS A 39 -0.97 2.80 -8.67
CA HIS A 39 0.41 2.69 -8.20
C HIS A 39 0.78 3.75 -7.14
N PRO A 40 1.68 3.42 -6.19
CA PRO A 40 2.05 4.34 -5.12
C PRO A 40 2.62 5.67 -5.63
N VAL A 41 2.25 6.76 -4.98
CA VAL A 41 2.78 8.10 -5.28
C VAL A 41 3.87 8.43 -4.27
N PHE A 42 5.12 8.43 -4.74
CA PHE A 42 6.28 8.69 -3.89
C PHE A 42 6.48 10.19 -3.66
N HIS A 43 6.85 10.55 -2.44
CA HIS A 43 7.39 11.86 -2.13
C HIS A 43 8.75 12.04 -2.84
N PRO A 44 9.13 13.24 -3.30
CA PRO A 44 10.35 13.45 -4.08
C PRO A 44 11.67 13.07 -3.39
N ASP A 45 11.70 13.04 -2.06
CA ASP A 45 12.87 12.57 -1.29
C ASP A 45 13.01 11.04 -1.25
N GLY A 46 11.97 10.30 -1.67
CA GLY A 46 11.93 8.85 -1.64
C GLY A 46 11.75 8.23 -0.25
N ASP A 47 11.54 9.01 0.82
CA ASP A 47 11.37 8.51 2.18
C ASP A 47 9.93 8.10 2.50
N SER A 48 8.96 8.58 1.72
CA SER A 48 7.57 8.20 1.93
C SER A 48 6.77 8.10 0.64
N PHE A 49 5.63 7.42 0.71
CA PHE A 49 4.69 7.33 -0.39
C PHE A 49 3.25 7.22 0.11
N LEU A 50 2.32 7.57 -0.78
CA LEU A 50 0.90 7.34 -0.61
C LEU A 50 0.48 6.12 -1.41
N VAL A 51 -0.35 5.27 -0.82
CA VAL A 51 -0.93 4.09 -1.47
C VAL A 51 -2.39 3.96 -1.10
N GLN A 52 -3.24 3.57 -2.05
CA GLN A 52 -4.62 3.24 -1.77
C GLN A 52 -4.72 1.77 -1.36
N ALA A 53 -5.43 1.49 -0.28
CA ALA A 53 -5.62 0.13 0.19
C ALA A 53 -6.96 -0.02 0.90
N SER A 54 -7.50 -1.23 0.84
CA SER A 54 -8.68 -1.63 1.60
C SER A 54 -8.39 -1.62 3.10
N ILE A 55 -9.25 -0.95 3.87
CA ILE A 55 -9.18 -0.83 5.33
C ILE A 55 -10.53 -1.21 5.93
N GLN A 56 -10.49 -2.02 6.98
CA GLN A 56 -11.67 -2.39 7.75
C GLN A 56 -12.03 -1.27 8.72
N GLU A 57 -13.07 -0.49 8.41
CA GLU A 57 -13.52 0.64 9.24
C GLU A 57 -14.58 0.22 10.27
N SER A 58 -15.45 -0.74 9.93
CA SER A 58 -16.58 -1.15 10.79
C SER A 58 -17.07 -2.55 10.48
N GLY A 59 -17.04 -3.46 11.46
CA GLY A 59 -17.56 -4.81 11.29
C GLY A 59 -16.82 -5.55 10.17
N THR A 60 -17.53 -6.08 9.18
CA THR A 60 -16.94 -6.76 8.01
C THR A 60 -16.82 -5.86 6.79
N GLU A 61 -17.11 -4.56 6.91
CA GLU A 61 -17.06 -3.63 5.78
C GLU A 61 -15.65 -3.08 5.59
N HIS A 62 -15.22 -3.13 4.33
CA HIS A 62 -13.93 -2.65 3.87
C HIS A 62 -14.14 -1.47 2.93
N PHE A 63 -13.35 -0.41 3.10
CA PHE A 63 -13.36 0.76 2.22
C PHE A 63 -11.95 1.09 1.74
N THR A 64 -11.84 1.59 0.52
CA THR A 64 -10.57 2.01 -0.07
C THR A 64 -10.15 3.37 0.46
N HIS A 65 -9.01 3.41 1.15
CA HIS A 65 -8.48 4.59 1.82
C HIS A 65 -7.01 4.83 1.47
N ILE A 66 -6.55 6.06 1.68
CA ILE A 66 -5.15 6.44 1.46
C ILE A 66 -4.34 6.15 2.72
N LYS A 67 -3.30 5.34 2.55
CA LYS A 67 -2.25 5.10 3.53
C LYS A 67 -1.02 5.94 3.18
N HIS A 68 -0.48 6.64 4.17
CA HIS A 68 0.84 7.24 4.14
C HIS A 68 1.84 6.28 4.78
N VAL A 69 2.87 5.89 4.02
CA VAL A 69 3.93 4.98 4.48
C VAL A 69 5.24 5.75 4.49
N THR A 70 5.89 5.81 5.65
CA THR A 70 7.24 6.36 5.84
C THR A 70 8.23 5.23 6.00
N ILE A 71 9.20 5.15 5.08
CA ILE A 71 10.13 4.03 4.93
C ILE A 71 11.15 4.04 6.07
N THR A 72 11.85 5.16 6.31
CA THR A 72 12.88 5.23 7.38
C THR A 72 12.33 5.01 8.77
N GLN A 73 11.09 5.43 9.03
CA GLN A 73 10.43 5.31 10.33
C GLN A 73 9.63 4.01 10.47
N GLN A 74 9.50 3.21 9.40
CA GLN A 74 8.63 2.03 9.33
C GLN A 74 7.21 2.32 9.85
N ARG A 75 6.71 3.51 9.52
CA ARG A 75 5.44 4.02 10.04
C ARG A 75 4.39 4.01 8.95
N ILE A 76 3.21 3.53 9.29
CA ILE A 76 2.02 3.57 8.43
C ILE A 76 0.96 4.42 9.13
N SER A 77 0.30 5.30 8.40
CA SER A 77 -0.81 6.11 8.90
C SER A 77 -1.90 6.21 7.86
N VAL A 78 -3.14 5.99 8.30
CA VAL A 78 -4.32 6.12 7.44
C VAL A 78 -4.75 7.58 7.48
N ILE A 79 -4.81 8.24 6.31
CA ILE A 79 -5.05 9.69 6.24
C ILE A 79 -6.43 10.06 5.69
N SER A 80 -7.22 9.07 5.29
CA SER A 80 -8.64 9.20 4.94
C SER A 80 -9.46 8.15 5.68
N HIS A 81 -10.67 8.49 6.12
CA HIS A 81 -11.57 7.58 6.83
C HIS A 81 -13.02 7.84 6.44
N GLY A 82 -13.88 6.84 6.65
CA GLY A 82 -15.33 6.93 6.49
C GLY A 82 -15.91 5.84 5.59
N ARG A 83 -17.25 5.80 5.49
CA ARG A 83 -17.97 4.82 4.66
C ARG A 83 -18.06 5.24 3.20
N TYR A 84 -16.91 5.50 2.58
CA TYR A 84 -16.78 5.85 1.17
C TYR A 84 -15.40 5.46 0.66
N GLU A 85 -15.28 5.33 -0.65
CA GLU A 85 -14.01 5.05 -1.31
C GLU A 85 -13.35 6.33 -1.78
N SER A 86 -12.04 6.43 -1.60
CA SER A 86 -11.25 7.48 -2.23
C SER A 86 -11.05 7.14 -3.70
N THR A 87 -11.70 7.87 -4.61
CA THR A 87 -11.39 7.83 -6.04
C THR A 87 -10.39 8.95 -6.36
N GLN A 88 -9.27 8.60 -6.98
CA GLN A 88 -8.23 9.56 -7.36
C GLN A 88 -8.63 10.33 -8.63
#